data_AF-A0A3D0D8T1-F1
#
_entry.id   AF-A0A3D0D8T1-F1
#
_cell.length_a   1.000
_cell.length_b   1.000
_cell.length_c   1.000
_cell.angle_alpha   90.00
_cell.angle_beta   90.00
_cell.angle_gamma   90.00
#
_symmetry.space_group_name_H-M   'P 1'
#
loop_
_entity.id
_entity.type
_entity.pdbx_description
1 polymer ?
#
loop_
_entity_poly.entity_id
_entity_poly.type
_entity_poly.pdbx_seq_one_letter_code
_entity_poly.pdbx_strand_id
1 'polypeptide(L)'
;MIARPVDELEATVWAWASRLRAVSLPVEVLPGQSAVGGGSLPGQTLPTWLLALALPSPDGVAARLRAQQPAVVSRIEDDRLVFDPRTVLPEQEESLLAAIIAATGGEATS
;
A
#
# COMPACT_ATOMS: atom_id res chain seq x y z
N MET A 1 -11.74 -16.12 10.13
CA MET A 1 -10.83 -15.05 9.65
C MET A 1 -11.66 -13.77 9.63
N ILE A 2 -11.46 -12.89 10.61
CA ILE A 2 -12.26 -11.67 10.76
C ILE A 2 -11.76 -10.70 9.69
N ALA A 3 -12.50 -10.57 8.59
CA ALA A 3 -12.20 -9.55 7.59
C ALA A 3 -12.38 -8.18 8.25
N ARG A 4 -11.33 -7.34 8.29
CA ARG A 4 -11.47 -5.93 8.67
C ARG A 4 -12.59 -5.31 7.82
N PRO A 5 -13.59 -4.63 8.43
CA PRO A 5 -14.67 -4.03 7.68
C PRO A 5 -14.13 -2.97 6.72
N VAL A 6 -14.78 -2.82 5.57
CA VAL A 6 -14.33 -1.92 4.50
C VAL A 6 -14.20 -0.47 4.94
N ASP A 7 -15.05 -0.04 5.89
CA ASP A 7 -15.03 1.30 6.48
C ASP A 7 -13.73 1.57 7.26
N GLU A 8 -13.24 0.61 8.04
CA GLU A 8 -11.96 0.73 8.73
C GLU A 8 -10.78 0.78 7.74
N LEU A 9 -10.88 0.04 6.63
CA LEU A 9 -9.84 0.05 5.60
C LEU A 9 -9.78 1.38 4.87
N GLU A 10 -10.94 2.00 4.61
CA GLU A 10 -11.05 3.35 4.06
C GLU A 10 -10.33 4.35 4.97
N ALA A 11 -10.69 4.37 6.26
CA ALA A 11 -10.11 5.28 7.24
C ALA A 11 -8.59 5.12 7.34
N THR A 12 -8.09 3.88 7.38
CA THR A 12 -6.64 3.58 7.39
C THR A 12 -5.94 4.11 6.14
N VAL A 13 -6.48 3.84 4.94
CA VAL A 13 -5.84 4.27 3.68
C VAL A 13 -5.86 5.79 3.54
N TRP A 14 -6.93 6.46 3.96
CA TRP A 14 -6.98 7.91 4.01
C TRP A 14 -5.95 8.50 4.99
N ALA A 15 -5.76 7.89 6.15
CA ALA A 15 -4.74 8.31 7.11
C ALA A 15 -3.32 8.18 6.51
N TRP A 16 -3.03 7.06 5.84
CA TRP A 16 -1.77 6.84 5.13
C TRP A 16 -1.56 7.87 4.02
N ALA A 17 -2.58 8.10 3.18
CA ALA A 17 -2.51 9.06 2.09
C ALA A 17 -2.23 10.47 2.62
N SER A 18 -2.86 10.87 3.72
CA SER A 18 -2.61 12.17 4.37
C SER A 18 -1.14 12.31 4.82
N ARG A 19 -0.58 11.28 5.48
CA ARG A 19 0.83 11.28 5.92
C ARG A 19 1.81 11.34 4.76
N LEU A 20 1.55 10.62 3.67
CA LEU A 20 2.42 10.61 2.49
C LEU A 20 2.30 11.90 1.67
N ARG A 21 1.11 12.48 1.57
CA ARG A 21 0.91 13.80 0.93
C ARG A 21 1.61 14.91 1.69
N ALA A 22 1.69 14.82 3.03
CA ALA A 22 2.43 15.79 3.85
C ALA A 22 3.93 15.85 3.52
N VAL A 23 4.50 14.75 3.01
CA VAL A 23 5.88 14.68 2.50
C VAL A 23 5.96 14.82 0.98
N SER A 24 4.94 15.42 0.36
CA SER A 24 4.84 15.72 -1.08
C SER A 24 4.89 14.49 -2.01
N LEU A 25 4.41 13.33 -1.54
CA LEU A 25 4.30 12.15 -2.40
C LEU A 25 2.98 12.13 -3.19
N PRO A 26 3.01 11.72 -4.48
CA PRO A 26 1.83 11.61 -5.33
C PRO A 26 1.00 10.37 -4.95
N VAL A 27 0.09 10.55 -3.99
CA VAL A 27 -0.71 9.46 -3.41
C VAL A 27 -2.19 9.65 -3.68
N GLU A 28 -2.82 8.57 -4.13
CA GLU A 28 -4.23 8.46 -4.46
C GLU A 28 -4.88 7.33 -3.66
N VAL A 29 -6.16 7.50 -3.33
CA VAL A 29 -6.97 6.48 -2.66
C VAL A 29 -7.96 5.97 -3.69
N LEU A 30 -7.91 4.68 -4.00
CA LEU A 30 -8.71 4.07 -5.05
C LEU A 30 -9.52 2.89 -4.48
N PRO A 31 -10.79 2.71 -4.87
CA PRO A 31 -11.50 1.48 -4.59
C PRO A 31 -10.87 0.34 -5.37
N GLY A 32 -10.68 -0.80 -4.73
CA GLY A 32 -10.06 -1.98 -5.32
C GLY A 32 -10.74 -3.28 -4.94
N GLN A 33 -10.19 -4.37 -5.43
CA GLN A 33 -10.70 -5.72 -5.18
C GLN A 33 -9.57 -6.58 -4.63
N SER A 34 -9.76 -7.10 -3.43
CA SER A 34 -8.81 -8.02 -2.80
C SER A 34 -9.29 -9.45 -2.99
N ALA A 35 -8.45 -10.31 -3.56
CA ALA A 35 -8.78 -11.73 -3.73
C ALA A 35 -8.76 -12.43 -2.38
N VAL A 36 -9.90 -12.99 -1.95
CA VAL A 36 -9.96 -13.81 -0.75
C VAL A 36 -9.64 -15.25 -1.16
N GLY A 37 -8.41 -15.68 -0.88
CA GLY A 37 -8.06 -17.11 -0.86
C GLY A 37 -6.92 -17.49 -1.79
N GLY A 38 -5.79 -17.87 -1.19
CA GLY A 38 -4.85 -18.80 -1.79
C GLY A 38 -5.36 -20.22 -1.60
N GLY A 39 -6.01 -20.80 -2.61
CA GLY A 39 -6.43 -22.20 -2.61
C GLY A 39 -7.96 -22.40 -2.58
N SER A 40 -8.46 -22.96 -3.68
CA SER A 40 -9.72 -23.73 -3.79
C SER A 40 -11.05 -22.99 -3.93
N LEU A 41 -11.13 -21.65 -3.86
CA LEU A 41 -12.36 -20.89 -4.19
C LEU A 41 -12.08 -19.81 -5.24
N PRO A 42 -12.12 -20.14 -6.54
CA PRO A 42 -12.02 -19.13 -7.60
C PRO A 42 -13.26 -18.23 -7.57
N GLY A 43 -13.07 -16.92 -7.38
CA GLY A 43 -14.06 -15.91 -7.80
C GLY A 43 -14.65 -15.00 -6.73
N GLN A 44 -14.22 -15.06 -5.46
CA GLN A 44 -14.67 -14.07 -4.46
C GLN A 44 -13.61 -12.98 -4.28
N THR A 45 -13.83 -11.85 -4.96
CA THR A 45 -13.16 -10.60 -4.63
C THR A 45 -13.96 -9.84 -3.59
N LEU A 46 -13.30 -9.38 -2.52
CA LEU A 46 -13.93 -8.50 -1.55
C LEU A 46 -13.57 -7.05 -1.88
N PRO A 47 -14.55 -6.12 -1.88
CA PRO A 47 -14.28 -4.70 -2.06
C PRO A 47 -13.30 -4.22 -0.99
N THR A 48 -12.26 -3.50 -1.37
CA THR A 48 -11.24 -2.92 -0.48
C THR A 48 -10.92 -1.49 -0.93
N TRP A 49 -10.15 -0.79 -0.12
CA TRP A 49 -9.55 0.48 -0.48
C TRP A 49 -8.05 0.28 -0.65
N LEU A 50 -7.49 0.81 -1.72
CA LEU A 50 -6.08 0.69 -2.05
C LEU A 50 -5.41 2.05 -1.94
N LEU A 51 -4.22 2.06 -1.36
CA LEU A 51 -3.31 3.19 -1.43
C LEU A 51 -2.52 3.08 -2.74
N ALA A 52 -2.71 4.01 -3.66
CA ALA A 52 -2.01 4.05 -4.94
C ALA A 52 -0.98 5.18 -4.96
N LEU A 53 0.25 4.88 -5.39
CA LEU A 53 1.29 5.87 -5.61
C LEU A 53 1.56 5.99 -7.11
N ALA A 54 1.24 7.15 -7.66
CA ALA A 54 1.48 7.49 -9.06
C ALA A 54 2.92 7.99 -9.21
N LEU A 55 3.83 7.05 -9.48
CA LEU A 55 5.26 7.31 -9.58
C LEU A 55 5.71 7.12 -11.04
N PRO A 56 6.69 7.90 -11.54
CA PRO A 56 7.17 7.77 -12.91
C PRO A 56 7.93 6.46 -13.18
N SER A 57 8.30 5.70 -12.14
CA SER A 57 8.98 4.40 -12.26
C SER A 57 8.55 3.47 -11.12
N PRO A 58 7.31 2.92 -11.18
CA PRO A 58 6.75 2.09 -10.11
C PRO A 58 7.55 0.80 -9.90
N ASP A 59 8.09 0.21 -10.96
CA ASP A 59 8.94 -0.98 -10.93
C ASP A 59 10.23 -0.78 -10.11
N GLY A 60 10.93 0.34 -10.32
CA GLY A 60 12.14 0.69 -9.59
C GLY A 60 11.87 0.90 -8.11
N VAL A 61 10.79 1.60 -7.78
CA VAL A 61 10.39 1.81 -6.37
C VAL A 61 9.93 0.50 -5.73
N ALA A 62 9.21 -0.36 -6.45
CA ALA A 62 8.85 -1.70 -5.97
C ALA A 62 10.08 -2.56 -5.69
N ALA A 63 11.09 -2.52 -6.56
CA ALA A 63 12.35 -3.24 -6.34
C ALA A 63 13.08 -2.73 -5.09
N ARG A 64 13.12 -1.41 -4.89
CA ARG A 64 13.69 -0.79 -3.68
C ARG A 64 12.94 -1.20 -2.42
N LEU A 65 11.61 -1.19 -2.44
CA LEU A 65 10.77 -1.63 -1.32
C LEU A 65 11.01 -3.10 -0.94
N ARG A 66 11.16 -3.99 -1.94
CA ARG A 66 11.49 -5.41 -1.70
C ARG A 66 12.90 -5.62 -1.13
N ALA A 67 13.83 -4.70 -1.41
CA ALA A 67 15.19 -4.74 -0.90
C ALA A 67 15.33 -4.17 0.53
N GLN A 68 14.30 -3.54 1.08
CA GLN A 68 14.31 -3.03 2.45
C GLN A 68 14.11 -4.14 3.50
N GLN A 69 14.35 -3.80 4.76
CA GLN A 69 14.14 -4.67 5.92
C GLN A 69 13.27 -3.93 6.94
N PRO A 70 11.98 -4.30 7.09
CA PRO A 70 11.29 -5.42 6.44
C PRO A 70 11.02 -5.20 4.95
N ALA A 71 11.00 -6.29 4.17
CA ALA A 71 10.70 -6.24 2.75
C ALA A 71 9.22 -5.91 2.53
N VAL A 72 8.96 -4.86 1.74
CA VAL A 72 7.61 -4.43 1.42
C VAL A 72 7.25 -4.89 0.01
N VAL A 73 6.18 -5.68 -0.10
CA VAL A 73 5.67 -6.17 -1.38
C VAL A 73 4.43 -5.36 -1.76
N SER A 74 4.55 -4.57 -2.82
CA SER A 74 3.44 -3.88 -3.47
C SER A 74 3.09 -4.55 -4.80
N ARG A 75 1.88 -4.26 -5.28
CA ARG A 75 1.43 -4.62 -6.63
C ARG A 75 1.51 -3.40 -7.53
N ILE A 76 1.69 -3.62 -8.83
CA ILE A 76 1.61 -2.55 -9.82
C ILE A 76 0.27 -2.71 -10.55
N GLU A 77 -0.54 -1.66 -10.56
CA GLU A 77 -1.80 -1.56 -11.31
C GLU A 77 -1.87 -0.20 -12.00
N ASP A 78 -2.22 -0.17 -13.29
CA ASP A 78 -2.33 1.07 -14.09
C ASP A 78 -1.11 2.00 -13.95
N ASP A 79 0.10 1.43 -13.98
CA ASP A 79 1.38 2.15 -13.79
C ASP A 79 1.56 2.81 -12.41
N ARG A 80 0.81 2.34 -11.40
CA ARG A 80 0.85 2.84 -10.02
C ARG A 80 1.22 1.73 -9.07
N LEU A 81 1.94 2.06 -8.00
CA LEU A 81 2.15 1.12 -6.91
C LEU A 81 0.93 1.12 -5.99
N VAL A 82 0.28 -0.03 -5.85
CA VAL A 82 -0.88 -0.22 -4.98
C VAL A 82 -0.54 -1.06 -3.75
N PHE A 83 -1.09 -0.65 -2.62
CA PHE A 83 -0.95 -1.32 -1.32
C PHE A 83 -2.32 -1.60 -0.74
N ASP A 84 -2.55 -2.85 -0.33
CA ASP A 84 -3.80 -3.27 0.30
C ASP A 84 -3.65 -3.22 1.84
N PRO A 85 -4.41 -2.37 2.55
CA PRO A 85 -4.39 -2.30 4.01
C PRO A 85 -4.80 -3.62 4.69
N ARG A 86 -5.46 -4.54 3.98
CA ARG A 86 -5.83 -5.85 4.53
C ARG A 86 -4.64 -6.75 4.82
N THR A 87 -3.54 -6.55 4.10
CA THR A 87 -2.32 -7.35 4.27
C THR A 87 -1.32 -6.70 5.23
N VAL A 88 -1.68 -5.56 5.81
CA VAL A 88 -0.82 -4.76 6.68
C VAL A 88 -1.42 -4.76 8.07
N LEU A 89 -0.64 -5.23 9.05
CA LEU A 89 -1.04 -5.19 10.45
C LEU A 89 -0.94 -3.75 10.99
N PRO A 90 -1.75 -3.35 11.98
CA PRO A 90 -1.68 -2.02 12.61
C PRO A 90 -0.27 -1.63 13.09
N GLU A 91 0.50 -2.62 13.55
CA GLU A 91 1.87 -2.47 14.04
C GLU A 91 2.87 -2.21 12.90
N GLN A 92 2.54 -2.63 11.69
CA GLN A 92 3.39 -2.53 10.49
C GLN A 92 3.14 -1.23 9.72
N GLU A 93 2.08 -0.49 10.04
CA GLU A 93 1.69 0.73 9.31
C GLU A 93 2.81 1.77 9.29
N GLU A 94 3.43 2.03 10.44
CA GLU A 94 4.51 3.01 10.53
C GLU A 94 5.75 2.56 9.75
N SER A 95 6.08 1.27 9.82
CA SER A 95 7.19 0.68 9.06
C SER A 95 6.94 0.77 7.56
N LEU A 96 5.70 0.52 7.12
CA LEU A 96 5.30 0.62 5.72
C LEU A 96 5.44 2.04 5.20
N LEU A 97 4.91 3.03 5.93
CA LEU A 97 4.97 4.43 5.52
C LEU A 97 6.42 4.92 5.45
N ALA A 98 7.24 4.59 6.45
CA ALA A 98 8.67 4.92 6.44
C ALA A 98 9.39 4.30 5.23
N ALA A 99 9.10 3.02 4.94
CA ALA A 99 9.69 2.33 3.80
C ALA A 99 9.29 2.94 2.46
N ILE A 100 8.02 3.37 2.31
CA ILE A 100 7.53 4.09 1.12
C ILE A 100 8.31 5.38 0.95
N ILE A 101 8.40 6.21 1.99
CA ILE A 101 9.09 7.51 1.94
C ILE A 101 10.56 7.32 1.53
N ALA A 102 11.25 6.38 2.17
CA ALA A 102 12.63 6.04 1.85
C ALA A 102 12.79 5.56 0.40
N ALA A 103 11.86 4.72 -0.09
CA ALA A 103 11.87 4.18 -1.45
C ALA A 103 11.51 5.19 -2.54
N THR A 104 10.80 6.27 -2.20
CA THR A 104 10.41 7.31 -3.16
C THR A 104 11.37 8.49 -3.21
N GLY A 105 12.45 8.47 -2.41
CA GLY A 105 13.42 9.56 -2.38
C GLY A 105 13.00 10.74 -1.50
N GLY A 106 12.13 10.50 -0.52
CA GLY A 106 12.14 11.35 0.67
C GLY A 106 13.48 11.08 1.34
N GLU A 107 14.48 11.92 1.05
CA GLU A 107 15.74 11.96 1.77
C GLU A 107 15.37 12.05 3.26
N ALA A 108 15.34 10.92 3.95
CA ALA A 108 15.39 10.90 5.39
C ALA A 108 16.76 11.47 5.71
N THR A 109 16.80 12.80 5.86
CA THR A 109 17.97 13.54 6.30
C THR A 109 18.53 12.78 7.49
N SER A 110 19.71 12.20 7.29
CA SER A 110 20.57 11.70 8.35
C SER A 110 21.90 12.39 8.25
#